data_AF-A0A843HEG3-F1
#
_entry.id   AF-A0A843HEG3-F1
#
_cell.length_a   1.000
_cell.length_b   1.000
_cell.length_c   1.000
_cell.angle_alpha   90.00
_cell.angle_beta   90.00
_cell.angle_gamma   90.00
#
_symmetry.space_group_name_H-M   'P 1'
#
loop_
_entity.id
_entity.type
_entity.pdbx_description
1 polymer ?
#
loop_
_entity_poly.entity_id
_entity_poly.type
_entity_poly.pdbx_seq_one_letter_code
_entity_poly.pdbx_strand_id
1 'polypeptide(L)'
;MKITIKDYLGNTVAGPNKLVIKVNGVTLKNGTNVQYYYTTDGVLDLKNIPVPQSKNYTSIEVITQDRLAYNSQRSTTKVIKITN
;
A
#
# COMPACT_ATOMS: atom_id res chain seq x y z
N MET A 1 9.41 0.07 5.06
CA MET A 1 9.23 1.27 4.21
C MET A 1 8.11 2.08 4.82
N LYS A 2 8.30 3.40 5.02
CA LYS A 2 7.27 4.27 5.59
C LYS A 2 6.55 5.02 4.47
N ILE A 3 5.24 4.89 4.39
CA ILE A 3 4.40 5.64 3.45
C ILE A 3 3.45 6.52 4.26
N THR A 4 3.35 7.80 3.88
CA THR A 4 2.33 8.70 4.40
C THR A 4 1.24 8.88 3.36
N ILE A 5 0.01 8.61 3.75
CA ILE A 5 -1.18 8.71 2.92
C ILE A 5 -1.83 10.05 3.19
N LYS A 6 -2.20 10.74 2.11
CA LYS A 6 -2.83 12.06 2.16
C LYS A 6 -4.24 12.03 1.62
N ASP A 7 -5.11 12.86 2.16
CA ASP A 7 -6.44 13.12 1.64
C ASP A 7 -6.38 13.99 0.36
N TYR A 8 -7.54 14.31 -0.21
CA TYR A 8 -7.65 15.14 -1.41
C TYR A 8 -7.22 16.61 -1.18
N LEU A 9 -7.08 17.04 0.07
CA LEU A 9 -6.59 18.36 0.48
C LEU A 9 -5.09 18.35 0.81
N GLY A 10 -4.43 17.19 0.74
CA GLY A 10 -3.01 17.02 1.04
C GLY A 10 -2.69 16.84 2.54
N ASN A 11 -3.70 16.70 3.40
CA ASN A 11 -3.53 16.41 4.82
C ASN A 11 -3.31 14.91 5.05
N THR A 12 -2.55 14.54 6.07
CA THR A 12 -2.43 13.13 6.46
C THR A 12 -3.79 12.61 6.92
N VAL A 13 -4.23 11.47 6.35
CA VAL A 13 -5.51 10.88 6.76
C VAL A 13 -5.47 10.42 8.22
N ALA A 14 -6.44 10.84 9.02
CA ALA A 14 -6.50 10.48 10.44
C ALA A 14 -7.13 9.09 10.66
N GLY A 15 -6.80 8.44 11.79
CA GLY A 15 -7.46 7.23 12.26
C GLY A 15 -7.11 5.95 11.48
N PRO A 16 -7.87 4.86 11.68
CA PRO A 16 -7.63 3.59 11.01
C PRO A 16 -8.05 3.67 9.55
N ASN A 17 -7.14 3.34 8.63
CA ASN A 17 -7.38 3.31 7.19
C ASN A 17 -7.08 1.91 6.63
N LYS A 18 -7.88 1.46 5.68
CA LYS A 18 -7.76 0.16 5.00
C LYS A 18 -7.17 0.33 3.61
N LEU A 19 -6.23 -0.54 3.26
CA LEU A 19 -5.40 -0.42 2.07
C LEU A 19 -5.13 -1.79 1.44
N VAL A 20 -4.79 -1.75 0.16
CA VAL A 20 -4.25 -2.89 -0.59
C VAL A 20 -2.89 -2.52 -1.16
N ILE A 21 -2.03 -3.51 -1.33
CA ILE A 21 -0.73 -3.35 -1.98
C ILE A 21 -0.79 -4.06 -3.32
N LYS A 22 -0.25 -3.41 -4.35
CA LYS A 22 0.01 -4.03 -5.64
C LYS A 22 1.50 -4.09 -5.89
N VAL A 23 1.94 -5.18 -6.49
CA VAL A 23 3.31 -5.39 -6.94
C VAL A 23 3.24 -5.60 -8.45
N ASN A 24 3.92 -4.74 -9.22
CA ASN A 24 3.82 -4.70 -10.68
C ASN A 24 2.37 -4.61 -11.20
N GLY A 25 1.51 -3.85 -10.52
CA GLY A 25 0.09 -3.72 -10.87
C GLY A 25 -0.80 -4.89 -10.43
N VAL A 26 -0.23 -5.98 -9.87
CA VAL A 26 -0.98 -7.13 -9.36
C VAL A 26 -1.22 -6.99 -7.86
N THR A 27 -2.49 -7.05 -7.43
CA THR A 27 -2.86 -7.00 -6.01
C THR A 27 -2.29 -8.19 -5.24
N LEU A 28 -1.67 -7.93 -4.09
CA LEU A 28 -1.23 -8.97 -3.16
C LEU A 28 -2.45 -9.74 -2.61
N LYS A 29 -2.35 -11.06 -2.65
CA LYS A 29 -3.40 -11.98 -2.22
C LYS A 29 -2.80 -13.11 -1.39
N ASN A 30 -3.58 -13.61 -0.43
CA ASN A 30 -3.33 -14.88 0.22
C ASN A 30 -4.26 -15.93 -0.39
N GLY A 31 -3.73 -16.74 -1.30
CA GLY A 31 -4.54 -17.59 -2.17
C GLY A 31 -5.45 -16.76 -3.07
N THR A 32 -6.76 -16.96 -2.97
CA THR A 32 -7.77 -16.21 -3.73
C THR A 32 -8.18 -14.89 -3.06
N ASN A 33 -7.86 -14.70 -1.78
CA ASN A 33 -8.34 -13.58 -0.97
C ASN A 33 -7.40 -12.37 -1.07
N VAL A 34 -7.98 -11.18 -1.27
CA VAL A 34 -7.23 -9.91 -1.25
C VAL A 34 -6.65 -9.67 0.13
N GLN A 35 -5.35 -9.38 0.18
CA GLN A 35 -4.68 -9.07 1.43
C GLN A 35 -4.86 -7.58 1.75
N TYR A 36 -5.41 -7.30 2.92
CA TYR A 36 -5.63 -5.95 3.40
C TYR A 36 -4.61 -5.57 4.45
N TYR A 37 -4.17 -4.33 4.36
CA TYR A 37 -3.29 -3.69 5.33
C TYR A 37 -4.04 -2.55 5.99
N TYR A 38 -3.54 -2.14 7.15
CA TYR A 38 -4.15 -1.08 7.93
C TYR A 38 -3.08 -0.10 8.41
N THR A 39 -3.41 1.18 8.38
CA THR A 39 -2.59 2.25 8.96
C THR A 39 -3.35 2.96 10.05
N THR A 40 -2.64 3.48 11.03
CA THR A 40 -3.14 4.50 11.95
C THR A 40 -2.54 5.84 11.56
N ASP A 41 -3.37 6.88 11.48
CA ASP A 41 -2.97 8.25 11.15
C ASP A 41 -2.17 8.35 9.85
N GLY A 42 -2.62 7.59 8.84
CA GLY A 42 -2.10 7.66 7.48
C GLY A 42 -0.66 7.17 7.32
N VAL A 43 -0.04 6.63 8.37
CA VAL A 43 1.32 6.10 8.33
C VAL A 43 1.28 4.58 8.19
N LEU A 44 1.80 4.11 7.07
CA LEU A 44 2.03 2.69 6.82
C LEU A 44 3.49 2.35 7.04
N ASP A 45 3.75 1.46 8.00
CA ASP A 45 5.04 0.79 8.10
C ASP A 45 4.93 -0.63 7.54
N LEU A 46 5.50 -0.82 6.35
CA LEU A 46 5.59 -2.13 5.72
C LEU A 46 6.88 -2.81 6.17
N LYS A 47 6.74 -3.85 6.99
CA LYS A 47 7.82 -4.73 7.43
C LYS A 47 7.41 -6.19 7.26
N ASN A 48 8.34 -7.03 6.79
CA ASN A 48 8.19 -8.48 6.67
C ASN A 48 6.94 -8.93 5.89
N ILE A 49 6.59 -8.24 4.82
CA ILE A 49 5.43 -8.62 4.01
C ILE A 49 5.85 -9.72 3.03
N PRO A 50 5.22 -10.90 3.08
CA PRO A 50 5.45 -11.92 2.08
C PRO A 50 4.96 -11.39 0.74
N VAL A 51 5.88 -11.30 -0.21
CA VAL A 51 5.61 -10.94 -1.60
C VAL A 51 5.86 -12.17 -2.47
N PRO A 52 5.00 -12.43 -3.48
CA PRO A 52 5.13 -13.63 -4.31
C PRO A 52 6.43 -13.57 -5.09
N GLN A 53 7.25 -14.62 -4.95
CA GLN A 53 8.57 -14.72 -5.56
C GLN A 53 8.49 -14.41 -7.07
N SER A 54 9.01 -13.25 -7.44
CA SER A 54 9.04 -12.76 -8.80
C SER A 54 10.45 -12.32 -9.13
N LYS A 55 10.91 -12.63 -10.35
CA LYS A 55 12.27 -12.28 -10.79
C LYS A 55 12.46 -10.77 -10.97
N ASN A 56 11.37 -10.01 -11.17
CA ASN A 56 11.45 -8.61 -11.57
C ASN A 56 10.43 -7.77 -10.79
N TYR A 57 10.73 -7.37 -9.56
CA TYR A 57 9.95 -6.34 -8.89
C TYR A 57 10.32 -4.97 -9.45
N THR A 58 9.37 -4.31 -10.13
CA THR A 58 9.58 -3.03 -10.83
C THR A 58 8.74 -1.89 -10.26
N SER A 59 7.59 -2.21 -9.66
CA SER A 59 6.77 -1.22 -8.97
C SER A 59 6.04 -1.81 -7.77
N ILE A 60 5.89 -0.99 -6.73
CA ILE A 60 5.01 -1.27 -5.60
C ILE A 60 4.04 -0.09 -5.49
N GLU A 61 2.74 -0.38 -5.45
CA GLU A 61 1.69 0.60 -5.27
C GLU A 61 0.94 0.30 -3.97
N VAL A 62 0.64 1.34 -3.19
CA VAL A 62 -0.24 1.28 -2.03
C VAL A 62 -1.46 2.11 -2.32
N ILE A 63 -2.62 1.49 -2.20
CA ILE A 63 -3.90 2.08 -2.59
C ILE A 63 -4.85 2.02 -1.40
N THR A 64 -5.37 3.17 -0.99
CA THR A 64 -6.48 3.21 -0.02
C THR A 64 -7.81 2.95 -0.70
N GLN A 65 -8.77 2.44 0.06
CA GLN A 65 -10.16 2.42 -0.39
C GLN A 65 -10.78 3.81 -0.29
N ASP A 66 -11.79 4.08 -1.13
CA ASP A 66 -12.64 5.25 -0.97
C ASP A 66 -13.37 5.18 0.38
N ARG A 67 -13.47 6.31 1.07
CA ARG A 67 -14.33 6.50 2.24
C ARG A 67 -15.33 7.60 1.94
N LEU A 68 -16.45 7.60 2.66
CA LEU A 68 -17.44 8.69 2.61
C LEU A 68 -16.80 10.08 2.80
N ALA A 69 -15.69 10.15 3.55
CA ALA A 69 -14.99 11.39 3.87
C ALA A 69 -13.86 11.77 2.89
N TYR A 70 -13.36 10.86 2.04
CA TYR A 70 -12.25 11.16 1.12
C TYR A 70 -12.10 10.11 -0.01
N ASN A 71 -11.63 10.58 -1.17
CA ASN A 71 -11.29 9.74 -2.33
C ASN A 71 -10.05 8.88 -2.08
N SER A 72 -10.00 7.72 -2.71
CA SER A 72 -8.85 6.81 -2.70
C SER A 72 -7.58 7.49 -3.19
N GLN A 73 -6.48 7.16 -2.53
CA GLN A 73 -5.14 7.68 -2.83
C GLN A 73 -4.23 6.53 -3.24
N ARG A 74 -3.32 6.80 -4.17
CA ARG A 74 -2.31 5.85 -4.66
C ARG A 74 -0.92 6.41 -4.46
N SER A 75 -0.09 5.70 -3.71
CA SER A 75 1.34 5.97 -3.59
C SER A 75 2.13 4.87 -4.32
N THR A 76 3.09 5.24 -5.16
CA THR A 76 3.85 4.29 -5.98
C THR A 76 5.35 4.51 -5.79
N THR A 77 6.10 3.44 -5.56
CA THR A 77 7.56 3.44 -5.64
C THR A 77 8.04 2.52 -6.77
N LYS A 78 9.06 2.99 -7.48
CA LYS A 78 9.81 2.21 -8.49
C LYS A 78 11.22 1.88 -8.02
N VAL A 79 11.65 2.47 -6.91
CA VAL A 79 12.96 2.19 -6.29
C VAL A 79 12.77 1.00 -5.37
N ILE A 80 13.16 -0.17 -5.85
CA ILE A 80 13.03 -1.44 -5.13
C ILE A 80 14.42 -2.02 -4.94
N LYS A 81 14.81 -2.24 -3.68
CA LYS A 81 16.06 -2.92 -3.32
C LYS A 81 15.73 -4.29 -2.77
N ILE A 82 16.22 -5.34 -3.43
CA ILE A 82 16.15 -6.71 -2.92
C ILE A 82 17.40 -6.93 -2.08
N THR A 83 17.21 -7.28 -0.81
CA THR A 83 18.28 -7.70 0.10
C THR A 83 18.08 -9.19 0.38
N ASN A 84 19.05 -10.00 -0.04
CA ASN A 84 19.11 -11.44 0.26
C ASN A 84 19.69 -11.68 1.66
#